data_AF-A0A2V2RH95-F1
#
_entry.id   AF-A0A2V2RH95-F1
#
_cell.length_a   1.000
_cell.length_b   1.000
_cell.length_c   1.000
_cell.angle_alpha   90.00
_cell.angle_beta   90.00
_cell.angle_gamma   90.00
#
_symmetry.space_group_name_H-M   'P 1'
#
loop_
_entity.id
_entity.type
_entity.pdbx_description
1 polymer ?
#
loop_
_entity_poly.entity_id
_entity_poly.type
_entity_poly.pdbx_seq_one_letter_code
_entity_poly.pdbx_strand_id
1 'polypeptide(L)'
;MLCSQFEERLSDYLEGALDADSHRLFAEHALRCPVCHETLTEVRNTMEACRVAAVPAPPRDLEARILQSTVPETGMSCQDFEDFLTDYLDGFLPAPLYHRWERHAVLCDRCTELPGEVVRSIGACYSYISEEKPVPAGLNERILQATLGTISPKEIRAPWTSRVASTLRLWLDPIMSPQLVTVATMLLVAVLVLTNTVSTDGSIGGVYAASIRLAEQTGGTRGLTHGLKELVGSPDQNSQPPANSPPSNAAPKQQPLKTDDNNKQKDSERKR
;
A
#
# COMPACT_ATOMS: atom_id res chain seq x y z
N MET A 1 -18.77 12.38 -83.00
CA MET A 1 -17.48 11.84 -82.50
C MET A 1 -17.23 10.47 -83.11
N LEU A 2 -15.97 10.02 -83.09
CA LEU A 2 -15.57 8.67 -83.48
C LEU A 2 -15.63 7.74 -82.24
N CYS A 3 -15.79 6.42 -82.44
CA CYS A 3 -15.84 5.47 -81.32
C CYS A 3 -14.56 5.45 -80.48
N SER A 4 -13.38 5.65 -81.10
CA SER A 4 -12.12 5.73 -80.36
C SER A 4 -12.09 6.92 -79.38
N GLN A 5 -12.59 8.08 -79.80
CA GLN A 5 -12.71 9.26 -78.96
C GLN A 5 -13.76 9.09 -77.84
N PHE A 6 -14.69 8.15 -78.01
CA PHE A 6 -15.68 7.81 -76.99
C PHE A 6 -15.04 7.01 -75.86
N GLU A 7 -14.27 5.97 -76.21
CA GLU A 7 -13.56 5.17 -75.22
C GLU A 7 -12.54 6.00 -74.44
N GLU A 8 -11.78 6.88 -75.11
CA GLU A 8 -10.80 7.78 -74.46
C GLU A 8 -11.45 8.74 -73.45
N ARG A 9 -12.69 9.17 -73.69
CA ARG A 9 -13.40 10.18 -72.87
C ARG A 9 -14.45 9.58 -71.94
N LEU A 10 -14.55 8.25 -71.88
CA LEU A 10 -15.58 7.56 -71.10
C LEU A 10 -15.42 7.85 -69.59
N SER A 11 -14.21 7.81 -69.07
CA SER A 11 -13.93 8.12 -67.66
C SER A 11 -14.29 9.57 -67.32
N ASP A 12 -13.84 10.52 -68.14
CA ASP A 12 -14.14 11.96 -67.96
C ASP A 12 -15.65 12.22 -68.00
N TYR A 13 -16.40 11.50 -68.84
CA TYR A 13 -17.86 11.56 -68.87
C TYR A 13 -18.51 11.05 -67.58
N LEU A 14 -18.02 9.92 -67.04
CA LEU A 14 -18.56 9.33 -65.81
C LEU A 14 -18.23 10.15 -64.56
N GLU A 15 -17.07 10.81 -64.55
CA GLU A 15 -16.62 11.71 -63.48
C GLU A 15 -17.21 13.13 -63.60
N GLY A 16 -17.88 13.45 -64.70
CA GLY A 16 -18.45 14.78 -64.96
C GLY A 16 -17.41 15.85 -65.26
N ALA A 17 -16.22 15.46 -65.73
CA ALA A 17 -15.11 16.35 -66.05
C ALA A 17 -15.19 16.96 -67.48
N LEU A 18 -16.09 16.45 -68.33
CA LEU A 18 -16.29 16.98 -69.69
C LEU A 18 -17.00 18.33 -69.70
N ASP A 19 -16.61 19.19 -70.64
CA ASP A 19 -17.35 20.43 -70.95
C ASP A 19 -18.74 20.12 -71.51
N ALA A 20 -19.65 21.10 -71.42
CA ALA A 20 -21.06 20.92 -71.77
C ALA A 20 -21.28 20.50 -73.25
N ASP A 21 -20.47 21.03 -74.18
CA ASP A 21 -20.58 20.71 -75.60
C ASP A 21 -20.07 19.29 -75.89
N SER A 22 -18.92 18.91 -75.31
CA SER A 22 -18.40 17.56 -75.37
C SER A 22 -19.35 16.54 -74.74
N HIS A 23 -19.96 16.86 -73.60
CA HIS A 23 -20.95 16.00 -72.95
C HIS A 23 -22.17 15.77 -73.85
N ARG A 24 -22.64 16.80 -74.57
CA ARG A 24 -23.75 16.67 -75.53
C ARG A 24 -23.39 15.77 -76.71
N LEU A 25 -22.20 15.98 -77.31
CA LEU A 25 -21.72 15.16 -78.42
C LEU A 25 -21.49 13.70 -78.01
N PHE A 26 -21.03 13.48 -76.78
CA PHE A 26 -20.87 12.16 -76.18
C PHE A 26 -22.20 11.43 -76.02
N ALA A 27 -23.19 12.11 -75.42
CA ALA A 27 -24.54 11.56 -75.25
C ALA A 27 -25.22 11.28 -76.60
N GLU A 28 -25.07 12.17 -77.59
CA GLU A 28 -25.62 11.96 -78.94
C GLU A 28 -25.01 10.71 -79.61
N HIS A 29 -23.72 10.47 -79.44
CA HIS A 29 -23.05 9.28 -79.97
C HIS A 29 -23.47 8.01 -79.24
N ALA A 30 -23.56 8.04 -77.91
CA ALA A 30 -24.05 6.93 -77.11
C ALA A 30 -25.46 6.49 -77.52
N LEU A 31 -26.32 7.44 -77.94
CA LEU A 31 -27.67 7.11 -78.41
C LEU A 31 -27.72 6.60 -79.85
N ARG A 32 -26.72 6.93 -80.69
CA ARG A 32 -26.67 6.54 -82.11
C ARG A 32 -25.87 5.26 -82.36
N CYS A 33 -24.86 4.98 -81.55
CA CYS A 33 -23.97 3.83 -81.72
C CYS A 33 -24.32 2.74 -80.69
N PRO A 34 -24.87 1.58 -81.11
CA PRO A 34 -25.29 0.54 -80.18
C PRO A 34 -24.11 -0.06 -79.39
N VAL A 35 -22.93 -0.17 -80.02
CA VAL A 35 -21.72 -0.68 -79.35
C VAL A 35 -21.30 0.24 -78.20
N CYS A 36 -21.20 1.55 -78.46
CA CYS A 36 -20.84 2.52 -77.44
C CYS A 36 -21.93 2.67 -76.36
N HIS A 37 -23.21 2.47 -76.72
CA HIS A 37 -24.30 2.40 -75.75
C HIS A 37 -24.15 1.23 -74.78
N GLU A 38 -23.87 0.04 -75.32
CA GLU A 38 -23.69 -1.19 -74.54
C GLU A 38 -22.51 -1.06 -73.58
N THR A 39 -21.35 -0.60 -74.05
CA THR A 39 -20.18 -0.37 -73.19
C THR A 39 -20.46 0.61 -72.06
N LEU A 40 -21.13 1.74 -72.34
CA LEU A 40 -21.50 2.71 -71.30
C LEU A 40 -22.50 2.13 -70.30
N THR A 41 -23.44 1.32 -70.76
CA THR A 41 -24.39 0.64 -69.88
C THR A 41 -23.70 -0.38 -69.00
N GLU A 42 -22.78 -1.17 -69.57
CA GLU A 42 -21.98 -2.15 -68.83
C GLU A 42 -21.11 -1.47 -67.75
N VAL A 43 -20.40 -0.39 -68.09
CA VAL A 43 -19.59 0.35 -67.11
C VAL A 43 -20.46 1.00 -66.03
N ARG A 44 -21.63 1.54 -66.37
CA ARG A 44 -22.57 2.04 -65.35
C ARG A 44 -23.07 0.93 -64.43
N ASN A 45 -23.35 -0.26 -64.97
CA ASN A 45 -23.78 -1.41 -64.19
C ASN A 45 -22.66 -1.90 -63.25
N THR A 46 -21.41 -1.93 -63.70
CA THR A 46 -20.28 -2.30 -62.84
C THR A 46 -20.02 -1.26 -61.75
N MET A 47 -20.13 0.04 -62.06
CA MET A 47 -20.05 1.10 -61.05
C MET A 47 -21.15 0.96 -60.00
N GLU A 48 -22.38 0.65 -60.41
CA GLU A 48 -23.49 0.44 -59.48
C GLU A 48 -23.27 -0.82 -58.63
N ALA A 49 -22.79 -1.91 -59.22
CA ALA A 49 -22.41 -3.10 -58.48
C ALA A 49 -21.32 -2.81 -57.43
N CYS A 50 -20.32 -1.98 -57.77
CA CYS A 50 -19.30 -1.53 -56.83
C CYS A 50 -19.84 -0.65 -55.71
N ARG A 51 -20.87 0.17 -55.98
CA ARG A 51 -21.52 1.01 -54.96
C ARG A 51 -22.35 0.20 -53.96
N VAL A 52 -23.02 -0.85 -54.44
CA VAL A 52 -23.87 -1.73 -53.62
C VAL A 52 -23.06 -2.83 -52.92
N ALA A 53 -21.84 -3.10 -53.39
CA ALA A 53 -20.94 -4.05 -52.75
C ALA A 53 -20.72 -3.68 -51.27
N ALA A 54 -20.76 -4.71 -50.41
CA ALA A 54 -20.57 -4.52 -48.98
C ALA A 54 -19.18 -3.92 -48.73
N VAL A 55 -19.16 -2.69 -48.21
CA VAL A 55 -17.92 -2.03 -47.80
C VAL A 55 -17.34 -2.82 -46.62
N PRO A 56 -16.10 -3.32 -46.72
CA PRO A 56 -15.47 -3.99 -45.59
C PRO A 56 -15.42 -3.03 -44.40
N ALA A 57 -15.72 -3.55 -43.21
CA ALA A 57 -15.65 -2.74 -42.00
C ALA A 57 -14.24 -2.13 -41.88
N PRO A 58 -14.13 -0.82 -41.63
CA PRO A 58 -12.83 -0.19 -41.48
C PRO A 58 -12.07 -0.83 -40.31
N PRO A 59 -10.73 -0.93 -40.40
CA PRO A 59 -9.93 -1.37 -39.27
C PRO A 59 -10.15 -0.39 -38.10
N ARG A 60 -10.22 -0.91 -36.86
CA ARG A 60 -10.57 -0.13 -35.66
C ARG A 60 -9.59 1.02 -35.39
N ASP A 61 -8.38 0.84 -35.87
CA ASP A 61 -7.22 1.72 -35.82
C ASP A 61 -7.28 2.86 -36.87
N LEU A 62 -8.12 2.75 -37.91
CA LEU A 62 -8.29 3.80 -38.93
C LEU A 62 -8.89 5.08 -38.35
N GLU A 63 -9.96 4.94 -37.57
CA GLU A 63 -10.65 6.09 -36.96
C GLU A 63 -9.70 6.86 -36.03
N ALA A 64 -8.96 6.12 -35.21
CA ALA A 64 -8.00 6.69 -34.28
C ALA A 64 -6.84 7.41 -35.02
N ARG A 65 -6.35 6.86 -36.15
CA ARG A 65 -5.38 7.53 -37.04
C ARG A 65 -5.93 8.78 -37.73
N ILE A 66 -7.18 8.74 -38.19
CA ILE A 66 -7.85 9.89 -38.80
C ILE A 66 -8.00 11.01 -37.77
N LEU A 67 -8.45 10.68 -36.55
CA LEU A 67 -8.59 11.65 -35.46
C LEU A 67 -7.23 12.26 -35.07
N GLN A 68 -6.17 11.46 -35.03
CA GLN A 68 -4.82 11.96 -34.77
C GLN A 68 -4.32 12.90 -35.88
N SER A 69 -4.67 12.61 -37.14
CA SER A 69 -4.25 13.41 -38.30
C SER A 69 -5.07 14.68 -38.48
N THR A 70 -6.35 14.68 -38.09
CA THR A 70 -7.29 15.79 -38.32
C THR A 70 -7.50 16.67 -37.09
N VAL A 71 -7.25 16.15 -35.87
CA VAL A 71 -7.46 16.89 -34.62
C VAL A 71 -6.30 16.63 -33.63
N PRO A 72 -5.10 17.18 -33.90
CA PRO A 72 -3.90 16.93 -33.07
C PRO A 72 -4.03 17.49 -31.64
N GLU A 73 -4.93 18.46 -31.40
CA GLU A 73 -5.21 18.98 -30.06
C GLU A 73 -5.86 17.94 -29.13
N THR A 74 -6.39 16.85 -29.68
CA THR A 74 -6.88 15.70 -28.90
C THR A 74 -5.80 14.65 -28.63
N GLY A 75 -4.59 14.84 -29.17
CA GLY A 75 -3.44 13.97 -28.97
C GLY A 75 -2.82 14.15 -27.57
N MET A 76 -2.31 13.05 -27.03
CA MET A 76 -1.55 12.99 -25.78
C MET A 76 -0.10 12.61 -26.11
N SER A 77 0.89 13.20 -25.41
CA SER A 77 2.29 12.79 -25.55
C SER A 77 2.58 11.53 -24.74
N CYS A 78 3.67 10.82 -25.05
CA CYS A 78 4.07 9.64 -24.26
C CYS A 78 4.42 10.02 -22.80
N GLN A 79 4.93 11.23 -22.56
CA GLN A 79 5.23 11.69 -21.21
C GLN A 79 3.94 11.87 -20.40
N ASP A 80 2.95 12.57 -20.99
CA ASP A 80 1.65 12.76 -20.33
C ASP A 80 0.97 11.40 -20.08
N PHE A 81 1.13 10.45 -21.00
CA PHE A 81 0.60 9.09 -20.84
C PHE A 81 1.19 8.38 -19.61
N GLU A 82 2.51 8.44 -19.45
CA GLU A 82 3.23 7.87 -18.31
C GLU A 82 2.85 8.59 -17.00
N ASP A 83 2.70 9.90 -17.02
CA ASP A 83 2.32 10.70 -15.83
C ASP A 83 0.92 10.33 -15.30
N PHE A 84 -0.02 9.96 -16.18
CA PHE A 84 -1.37 9.53 -15.80
C PHE A 84 -1.53 8.01 -15.62
N LEU A 85 -0.45 7.22 -15.76
CA LEU A 85 -0.52 5.76 -15.68
C LEU A 85 -1.01 5.28 -14.32
N THR A 86 -0.51 5.87 -13.23
CA THR A 86 -0.94 5.50 -11.87
C THR A 86 -2.39 5.89 -11.62
N ASP A 87 -2.81 7.07 -12.07
CA ASP A 87 -4.20 7.53 -11.94
C ASP A 87 -5.17 6.62 -12.69
N TYR A 88 -4.74 6.07 -13.84
CA TYR A 88 -5.49 5.04 -14.56
C TYR A 88 -5.59 3.73 -13.77
N LEU A 89 -4.46 3.23 -13.24
CA LEU A 89 -4.42 1.98 -12.47
C LEU A 89 -5.22 2.06 -11.16
N ASP A 90 -5.22 3.24 -10.52
CA ASP A 90 -5.97 3.51 -9.30
C ASP A 90 -7.45 3.84 -9.56
N GLY A 91 -7.83 4.06 -10.83
CA GLY A 91 -9.21 4.36 -11.24
C GLY A 91 -9.64 5.81 -11.00
N PHE A 92 -8.69 6.75 -10.84
CA PHE A 92 -8.95 8.17 -10.62
C PHE A 92 -8.89 9.02 -11.89
N LEU A 93 -8.65 8.43 -13.06
CA LEU A 93 -8.53 9.17 -14.31
C LEU A 93 -9.88 9.79 -14.73
N PRO A 94 -9.98 11.12 -14.91
CA PRO A 94 -11.21 11.79 -15.34
C PRO A 94 -11.70 11.30 -16.72
N ALA A 95 -13.01 11.20 -16.93
CA ALA A 95 -13.60 10.67 -18.17
C ALA A 95 -13.10 11.36 -19.48
N PRO A 96 -12.91 12.69 -19.54
CA PRO A 96 -12.36 13.33 -20.74
C PRO A 96 -10.90 12.92 -21.03
N LEU A 97 -10.12 12.61 -20.00
CA LEU A 97 -8.73 12.16 -20.12
C LEU A 97 -8.66 10.67 -20.45
N TYR A 98 -9.57 9.87 -19.90
CA TYR A 98 -9.64 8.42 -20.11
C TYR A 98 -9.62 8.04 -21.60
N HIS A 99 -10.51 8.61 -22.40
CA HIS A 99 -10.59 8.26 -23.82
C HIS A 99 -9.36 8.68 -24.63
N ARG A 100 -8.70 9.79 -24.24
CA ARG A 100 -7.46 10.21 -24.89
C ARG A 100 -6.30 9.29 -24.53
N TRP A 101 -6.23 8.90 -23.25
CA TRP A 101 -5.22 7.98 -22.72
C TRP A 101 -5.36 6.58 -23.35
N GLU A 102 -6.57 6.03 -23.40
CA GLU A 102 -6.87 4.75 -24.02
C GLU A 102 -6.52 4.75 -25.52
N ARG A 103 -6.82 5.84 -26.23
CA ARG A 103 -6.43 6.00 -27.64
C ARG A 103 -4.92 6.02 -27.82
N HIS A 104 -4.17 6.70 -26.94
CA HIS A 104 -2.72 6.70 -26.99
C HIS A 104 -2.14 5.30 -26.75
N ALA A 105 -2.67 4.55 -25.77
CA ALA A 105 -2.26 3.17 -25.52
C ALA A 105 -2.46 2.26 -26.75
N VAL A 106 -3.55 2.44 -27.51
CA VAL A 106 -3.81 1.60 -28.69
C VAL A 106 -2.96 1.99 -29.90
N LEU A 107 -2.68 3.29 -30.07
CA LEU A 107 -1.99 3.80 -31.27
C LEU A 107 -0.46 3.84 -31.15
N CYS A 108 0.07 3.95 -29.94
CA CYS A 108 1.50 4.15 -29.72
C CYS A 108 2.19 2.80 -29.45
N ASP A 109 3.06 2.37 -30.38
CA ASP A 109 3.83 1.13 -30.27
C ASP A 109 4.66 1.03 -28.97
N ARG A 110 5.10 2.18 -28.43
CA ARG A 110 5.90 2.22 -27.19
C ARG A 110 5.03 2.09 -25.93
N CYS A 111 3.83 2.66 -25.94
CA CYS A 111 2.99 2.77 -24.74
C CYS A 111 1.95 1.66 -24.65
N THR A 112 1.74 0.88 -25.71
CA THR A 112 0.69 -0.14 -25.77
C THR A 112 0.84 -1.27 -24.74
N GLU A 113 2.07 -1.73 -24.50
CA GLU A 113 2.35 -2.80 -23.54
C GLU A 113 2.60 -2.28 -22.11
N LEU A 114 2.90 -0.99 -21.95
CA LEU A 114 3.37 -0.43 -20.68
C LEU A 114 2.41 -0.67 -19.50
N PRO A 115 1.08 -0.43 -19.62
CA PRO A 115 0.16 -0.70 -18.51
C PRO A 115 0.12 -2.19 -18.13
N GLY A 116 0.18 -3.08 -19.13
CA GLY A 116 0.24 -4.52 -18.91
C GLY A 116 1.51 -4.95 -18.19
N GLU A 117 2.66 -4.39 -18.58
CA GLU A 117 3.95 -4.63 -17.91
C GLU A 117 3.93 -4.19 -16.44
N VAL A 118 3.39 -3.00 -16.16
CA VAL A 118 3.29 -2.50 -14.79
C VAL A 118 2.37 -3.39 -13.95
N VAL A 119 1.18 -3.77 -14.45
CA VAL A 119 0.28 -4.68 -13.73
C VAL A 119 0.91 -6.04 -13.47
N ARG A 120 1.63 -6.60 -14.45
CA ARG A 120 2.39 -7.86 -14.28
C ARG A 120 3.48 -7.73 -13.21
N SER A 121 4.20 -6.61 -13.19
CA SER A 121 5.24 -6.34 -12.19
C SER A 121 4.67 -6.20 -10.77
N ILE A 122 3.53 -5.49 -10.62
CA ILE A 122 2.81 -5.35 -9.36
C ILE A 122 2.32 -6.72 -8.88
N GLY A 123 1.73 -7.52 -9.78
CA GLY A 123 1.31 -8.88 -9.48
C GLY A 123 2.46 -9.77 -8.97
N ALA A 124 3.64 -9.67 -9.58
CA ALA A 124 4.83 -10.38 -9.12
C ALA A 124 5.28 -9.90 -7.71
N CYS A 125 5.24 -8.61 -7.44
CA CYS A 125 5.51 -8.08 -6.10
C CYS A 125 4.52 -8.64 -5.06
N TYR A 126 3.22 -8.68 -5.39
CA TYR A 126 2.20 -9.27 -4.52
C TYR A 126 2.42 -10.77 -4.28
N SER A 127 2.89 -11.54 -5.26
CA SER A 127 3.24 -12.95 -5.02
C SER A 127 4.41 -13.07 -4.03
N TYR A 128 5.41 -12.19 -4.12
CA TYR A 128 6.52 -12.18 -3.16
C TYR A 128 6.11 -11.75 -1.75
N ILE A 129 5.16 -10.82 -1.61
CA ILE A 129 4.66 -10.35 -0.31
C ILE A 129 3.74 -11.37 0.33
N SER A 130 2.89 -12.04 -0.47
CA SER A 130 1.94 -13.04 0.03
C SER A 130 2.60 -14.36 0.41
N GLU A 131 3.70 -14.74 -0.23
CA GLU A 131 4.61 -15.75 0.26
C GLU A 131 5.34 -15.21 1.50
N GLU A 132 4.81 -15.49 2.69
CA GLU A 132 5.46 -15.16 3.97
C GLU A 132 6.79 -15.94 4.08
N LYS A 133 7.83 -15.41 3.43
CA LYS A 133 9.17 -15.99 3.46
C LYS A 133 9.73 -15.78 4.86
N PRO A 134 10.34 -16.81 5.47
CA PRO A 134 10.94 -16.66 6.78
C PRO A 134 12.00 -15.57 6.69
N VAL A 135 11.90 -14.59 7.59
CA VAL A 135 12.88 -13.52 7.69
C VAL A 135 14.28 -14.15 7.84
N PRO A 136 15.26 -13.78 7.01
CA PRO A 136 16.61 -14.32 7.11
C PRO A 136 17.12 -14.18 8.55
N ALA A 137 17.66 -15.27 9.11
CA ALA A 137 18.24 -15.25 10.44
C ALA A 137 19.28 -14.12 10.54
N GLY A 138 19.15 -13.25 11.55
CA GLY A 138 20.06 -12.11 11.72
C GLY A 138 19.62 -10.81 11.02
N LEU A 139 18.49 -10.75 10.32
CA LEU A 139 18.04 -9.52 9.64
C LEU A 139 17.79 -8.38 10.64
N ASN A 140 17.14 -8.68 11.77
CA ASN A 140 16.86 -7.69 12.81
C ASN A 140 18.15 -7.15 13.41
N GLU A 141 19.13 -8.02 13.68
CA GLU A 141 20.47 -7.64 14.15
C GLU A 141 21.20 -6.76 13.14
N ARG A 142 21.10 -7.06 11.84
CA ARG A 142 21.69 -6.23 10.77
C ARG A 142 21.00 -4.88 10.63
N ILE A 143 19.68 -4.83 10.72
CA ILE A 143 18.90 -3.58 10.69
C ILE A 143 19.27 -2.74 11.91
N LEU A 144 19.29 -3.33 13.11
CA LEU A 144 19.71 -2.67 14.34
C LEU A 144 21.16 -2.18 14.24
N GLN A 145 22.09 -2.98 13.71
CA GLN A 145 23.47 -2.57 13.51
C GLN A 145 23.59 -1.38 12.53
N ALA A 146 22.81 -1.40 11.45
CA ALA A 146 22.79 -0.34 10.43
C ALA A 146 22.12 0.96 10.93
N THR A 147 21.03 0.85 11.70
CA THR A 147 20.26 2.01 12.19
C THR A 147 20.81 2.60 13.49
N LEU A 148 21.44 1.79 14.35
CA LEU A 148 22.12 2.28 15.56
C LEU A 148 23.47 2.96 15.25
N GLY A 149 23.87 3.05 13.97
CA GLY A 149 25.10 3.75 13.56
C GLY A 149 26.38 3.10 14.09
N THR A 150 26.33 1.84 14.52
CA THR A 150 27.49 1.13 15.11
C THR A 150 28.44 0.52 14.06
N ILE A 151 28.35 0.98 12.81
CA ILE A 151 29.22 0.54 11.71
C ILE A 151 30.54 1.33 11.68
N SER A 152 31.33 1.16 12.74
CA SER A 152 32.79 1.03 12.68
C SER A 152 33.36 0.99 14.11
N PRO A 153 33.53 -0.17 14.73
CA PRO A 153 34.73 -0.39 15.51
C PRO A 153 35.85 -0.68 14.50
N LYS A 154 36.26 0.34 13.74
CA LYS A 154 37.68 0.42 13.40
C LYS A 154 38.36 0.40 14.75
N GLU A 155 39.23 -0.56 14.95
CA GLU A 155 39.92 -0.89 16.20
C GLU A 155 40.57 0.34 16.87
N ILE A 156 39.78 1.22 17.47
CA ILE A 156 40.26 2.19 18.42
C ILE A 156 40.29 1.39 19.71
N ARG A 157 41.43 0.75 19.92
CA ARG A 157 41.84 0.14 21.19
C ARG A 157 41.51 1.13 22.30
N ALA A 158 40.36 0.96 22.93
CA ALA A 158 39.91 1.86 23.99
C ALA A 158 40.99 1.85 25.09
N PRO A 159 41.45 3.02 25.55
CA PRO A 159 42.49 3.10 26.58
C PRO A 159 42.01 2.32 27.81
N TRP A 160 42.91 1.51 28.38
CA TRP A 160 42.61 0.52 29.41
C TRP A 160 41.82 1.08 30.61
N THR A 161 41.91 2.39 30.86
CA THR A 161 41.16 3.12 31.86
C THR A 161 39.64 3.06 31.67
N SER A 162 39.13 3.01 30.42
CA SER A 162 37.69 2.91 30.17
C SER A 162 37.12 1.52 30.45
N ARG A 163 37.94 0.47 30.33
CA ARG A 163 37.56 -0.91 30.69
C ARG A 163 37.51 -1.10 32.20
N VAL A 164 38.38 -0.45 32.95
CA VAL A 164 38.34 -0.48 34.43
C VAL A 164 37.15 0.32 34.94
N ALA A 165 36.88 1.50 34.39
CA ALA A 165 35.77 2.35 34.81
C ALA A 165 34.39 1.70 34.57
N SER A 166 34.20 0.97 33.47
CA SER A 166 32.95 0.25 33.21
C SER A 166 32.75 -0.92 34.18
N THR A 167 33.84 -1.63 34.52
CA THR A 167 33.78 -2.76 35.45
C THR A 167 33.49 -2.28 36.88
N LEU A 168 34.01 -1.12 37.27
CA LEU A 168 33.77 -0.49 38.57
C LEU A 168 32.32 0.02 38.71
N ARG A 169 31.71 0.50 37.63
CA ARG A 169 30.29 0.90 37.63
C ARG A 169 29.34 -0.28 37.81
N LEU A 170 29.56 -1.39 37.11
CA LEU A 170 28.73 -2.59 37.31
C LEU A 170 28.87 -3.19 38.72
N TRP A 171 30.00 -2.97 39.39
CA TRP A 171 30.20 -3.38 40.78
C TRP A 171 29.51 -2.45 41.79
N LEU A 172 29.27 -1.18 41.44
CA LEU A 172 28.56 -0.20 42.26
C LEU A 172 27.04 -0.16 42.01
N ASP A 173 26.57 -0.63 40.86
CA ASP A 173 25.13 -0.67 40.53
C ASP A 173 24.25 -1.49 41.49
N PRO A 174 24.66 -2.60 42.14
CA PRO A 174 23.79 -3.26 43.13
C PRO A 174 23.57 -2.42 44.41
N ILE A 175 24.33 -1.34 44.62
CA ILE A 175 24.21 -0.47 45.80
C ILE A 175 23.21 0.68 45.57
N MET A 176 22.88 1.00 44.32
CA MET A 176 22.00 2.12 43.95
C MET A 176 20.59 1.65 43.57
N SER A 177 20.00 0.75 44.37
CA SER A 177 18.55 0.48 44.28
C SER A 177 17.80 1.40 45.24
N PRO A 178 16.66 2.01 44.84
CA PRO A 178 15.95 3.00 45.66
C PRO A 178 15.42 2.43 46.99
N GLN A 179 15.32 1.10 47.11
CA GLN A 179 14.87 0.43 48.33
C GLN A 179 15.99 0.20 49.36
N LEU A 180 17.26 0.19 48.94
CA LEU A 180 18.39 0.08 49.86
C LEU A 180 18.85 1.43 50.42
N VAL A 181 18.48 2.53 49.78
CA VAL A 181 18.79 3.89 50.25
C VAL A 181 18.15 4.18 51.60
N THR A 182 16.89 3.79 51.83
CA THR A 182 16.20 4.03 53.11
C THR A 182 16.78 3.20 54.26
N VAL A 183 17.19 1.97 53.98
CA VAL A 183 17.85 1.11 54.97
C VAL A 183 19.25 1.64 55.27
N ALA A 184 20.01 2.05 54.26
CA ALA A 184 21.34 2.61 54.43
C ALA A 184 21.32 3.96 55.17
N THR A 185 20.34 4.82 54.92
CA THR A 185 20.19 6.08 55.67
C THR A 185 19.76 5.82 57.10
N MET A 186 18.84 4.89 57.36
CA MET A 186 18.48 4.50 58.73
C MET A 186 19.66 3.87 59.48
N LEU A 187 20.50 3.08 58.81
CA LEU A 187 21.68 2.48 59.40
C LEU A 187 22.78 3.51 59.66
N LEU A 188 23.01 4.45 58.73
CA LEU A 188 23.94 5.57 58.94
C LEU A 188 23.47 6.49 60.06
N VAL A 189 22.16 6.79 60.14
CA VAL A 189 21.59 7.56 61.25
C VAL A 189 21.71 6.80 62.56
N ALA A 190 21.45 5.49 62.58
CA ALA A 190 21.62 4.67 63.78
C ALA A 190 23.09 4.63 64.25
N VAL A 191 24.05 4.48 63.32
CA VAL A 191 25.49 4.54 63.64
C VAL A 191 25.87 5.92 64.14
N LEU A 192 25.43 6.99 63.47
CA LEU A 192 25.72 8.38 63.86
C LEU A 192 25.14 8.71 65.25
N VAL A 193 23.92 8.26 65.54
CA VAL A 193 23.29 8.42 66.84
C VAL A 193 24.01 7.57 67.89
N LEU A 194 24.39 6.32 67.61
CA LEU A 194 25.18 5.50 68.55
C LEU A 194 26.56 6.11 68.83
N THR A 195 27.23 6.65 67.81
CA THR A 195 28.55 7.30 67.99
C THR A 195 28.44 8.60 68.78
N ASN A 196 27.35 9.36 68.62
CA ASN A 196 27.15 10.62 69.35
C ASN A 196 26.50 10.46 70.73
N THR A 197 25.72 9.41 70.98
CA THR A 197 24.99 9.22 72.25
C THR A 197 25.74 8.32 73.24
N VAL A 198 26.66 7.47 72.78
CA VAL A 198 27.34 6.48 73.63
C VAL A 198 28.86 6.70 73.71
N SER A 199 29.44 7.59 72.91
CA SER A 199 30.88 7.89 72.94
C SER A 199 31.13 9.34 73.35
N THR A 200 31.65 9.56 74.55
CA THR A 200 32.11 10.89 75.00
C THR A 200 33.40 11.35 74.30
N ASP A 201 33.95 10.58 73.36
CA ASP A 201 35.22 10.86 72.67
C ASP A 201 35.26 10.48 71.18
N GLY A 202 34.10 10.25 70.54
CA GLY A 202 33.98 10.07 69.08
C GLY A 202 34.79 8.94 68.42
N SER A 203 35.40 8.03 69.19
CA SER A 203 36.30 6.98 68.70
C SER A 203 35.66 5.58 68.71
N ILE A 204 35.96 4.79 67.68
CA ILE A 204 35.51 3.39 67.50
C ILE A 204 35.94 2.50 68.69
N GLY A 205 37.02 2.85 69.40
CA GLY A 205 37.46 2.14 70.60
C GLY A 205 36.50 2.30 71.80
N GLY A 206 35.79 3.42 71.91
CA GLY A 206 34.84 3.68 73.00
C GLY A 206 33.57 2.83 72.89
N VAL A 207 33.10 2.58 71.67
CA VAL A 207 31.92 1.76 71.39
C VAL A 207 32.17 0.29 71.75
N TYR A 208 33.38 -0.23 71.51
CA TYR A 208 33.76 -1.59 71.88
C TYR A 208 33.90 -1.78 73.40
N ALA A 209 34.42 -0.78 74.12
CA ALA A 209 34.50 -0.84 75.58
C ALA A 209 33.11 -0.75 76.23
N ALA A 210 32.21 0.07 75.69
CA ALA A 210 30.83 0.20 76.17
C ALA A 210 29.99 -1.05 75.88
N SER A 211 30.16 -1.69 74.72
CA SER A 211 29.44 -2.92 74.38
C SER A 211 29.85 -4.11 75.24
N ILE A 212 31.14 -4.23 75.58
CA ILE A 212 31.62 -5.24 76.54
C ILE A 212 31.03 -4.99 77.94
N ARG A 213 30.96 -3.72 78.38
CA ARG A 213 30.34 -3.36 79.67
C ARG A 213 28.84 -3.63 79.72
N LEU A 214 28.12 -3.38 78.62
CA LEU A 214 26.69 -3.69 78.51
C LEU A 214 26.45 -5.20 78.48
N ALA A 215 27.33 -5.97 77.83
CA ALA A 215 27.28 -7.43 77.80
C ALA A 215 27.54 -8.04 79.19
N GLU A 216 28.45 -7.46 79.98
CA GLU A 216 28.64 -7.84 81.40
C GLU A 216 27.40 -7.49 82.26
N GLN A 217 26.68 -6.40 81.95
CA GLN A 217 25.45 -6.02 82.64
C GLN A 217 24.21 -6.86 82.25
N THR A 218 24.23 -7.53 81.09
CA THR A 218 23.12 -8.37 80.60
C THR A 218 23.38 -9.88 80.69
N GLY A 219 24.58 -10.30 81.09
CA GLY A 219 24.92 -11.71 81.35
C GLY A 219 24.36 -12.31 82.65
N GLY A 220 23.50 -11.59 83.38
CA GLY A 220 22.98 -12.00 84.70
C GLY A 220 21.46 -12.17 84.78
N THR A 221 20.96 -13.35 84.40
CA THR A 221 19.73 -14.03 84.93
C THR A 221 18.31 -13.43 84.77
N ARG A 222 17.43 -14.26 84.17
CA ARG A 222 15.96 -14.42 84.32
C ARG A 222 15.02 -13.48 83.54
N GLY A 223 14.45 -14.01 82.44
CA GLY A 223 13.15 -13.54 81.93
C GLY A 223 12.89 -13.73 80.42
N LEU A 224 13.08 -14.93 79.86
CA LEU A 224 13.00 -15.16 78.39
C LEU A 224 12.00 -16.26 77.98
N THR A 225 10.95 -16.51 78.77
CA THR A 225 10.02 -17.63 78.49
C THR A 225 8.53 -17.27 78.45
N HIS A 226 8.13 -16.00 78.42
CA HIS A 226 6.70 -15.64 78.44
C HIS A 226 6.15 -14.93 77.18
N GLY A 227 7.00 -14.44 76.27
CA GLY A 227 6.55 -13.61 75.14
C GLY A 227 6.33 -14.33 73.80
N LEU A 228 6.76 -15.58 73.65
CA LEU A 228 6.77 -16.27 72.34
C LEU A 228 5.57 -17.18 72.08
N LYS A 229 4.61 -17.28 73.02
CA LYS A 229 3.49 -18.24 72.96
C LYS A 229 2.16 -17.63 72.50
N GLU A 230 2.14 -16.35 72.11
CA GLU A 230 0.88 -15.60 71.91
C GLU A 230 0.65 -15.08 70.47
N LEU A 231 1.45 -15.47 69.47
CA LEU A 231 1.29 -14.99 68.08
C LEU A 231 1.03 -16.09 67.04
N VAL A 232 0.67 -17.32 67.46
CA VAL A 232 0.21 -18.39 66.56
C VAL A 232 -1.19 -18.83 66.97
N GLY A 233 -2.19 -18.43 66.17
CA GLY A 233 -3.56 -18.92 66.26
C GLY A 233 -4.54 -18.18 65.34
N SER A 234 -4.78 -18.72 64.14
CA SER A 234 -6.05 -18.54 63.40
C SER A 234 -7.17 -19.31 64.10
N PRO A 235 -8.48 -19.00 63.94
CA PRO A 235 -9.24 -19.46 62.75
C PRO A 235 -10.48 -18.62 62.30
N ASP A 236 -10.80 -18.78 61.01
CA ASP A 236 -12.09 -18.97 60.30
C ASP A 236 -13.48 -18.42 60.76
N GLN A 237 -14.22 -17.99 59.71
CA GLN A 237 -15.62 -18.32 59.33
C GLN A 237 -16.84 -17.43 59.69
N ASN A 238 -17.68 -17.29 58.64
CA ASN A 238 -19.14 -17.02 58.58
C ASN A 238 -19.60 -15.56 58.81
N SER A 239 -20.36 -14.90 57.91
CA SER A 239 -21.66 -15.33 57.36
C SER A 239 -22.15 -14.43 56.20
N GLN A 240 -22.91 -15.01 55.25
CA GLN A 240 -23.86 -14.39 54.30
C GLN A 240 -25.23 -15.08 54.51
N PRO A 241 -26.37 -14.72 53.87
CA PRO A 241 -26.95 -13.46 53.33
C PRO A 241 -28.44 -13.30 53.81
N PRO A 242 -29.42 -12.53 53.21
CA PRO A 242 -30.02 -12.84 51.89
C PRO A 242 -30.61 -11.67 51.04
N ALA A 243 -30.85 -11.98 49.75
CA ALA A 243 -31.95 -11.54 48.85
C ALA A 243 -32.09 -10.04 48.48
N ASN A 244 -32.15 -9.60 47.21
CA ASN A 244 -32.99 -10.08 46.09
C ASN A 244 -32.38 -9.72 44.71
N SER A 245 -32.58 -10.65 43.77
CA SER A 245 -32.39 -10.60 42.30
C SER A 245 -33.74 -10.25 41.60
N PRO A 246 -33.93 -10.27 40.25
CA PRO A 246 -33.06 -10.08 39.05
C PRO A 246 -33.85 -9.28 37.93
N PRO A 247 -33.74 -9.53 36.60
CA PRO A 247 -32.59 -9.60 35.66
C PRO A 247 -32.75 -8.65 34.43
N SER A 248 -31.71 -8.51 33.60
CA SER A 248 -31.93 -8.50 32.13
C SER A 248 -30.72 -9.08 31.40
N ASN A 249 -31.04 -9.90 30.40
CA ASN A 249 -30.21 -10.90 29.75
C ASN A 249 -29.61 -10.41 28.43
N ALA A 250 -28.50 -11.07 28.06
CA ALA A 250 -28.16 -11.57 26.73
C ALA A 250 -27.73 -10.61 25.61
N ALA A 251 -26.45 -10.75 25.23
CA ALA A 251 -26.04 -10.93 23.83
C ALA A 251 -26.18 -12.44 23.46
N PRO A 252 -25.90 -12.93 22.23
CA PRO A 252 -25.53 -12.30 20.94
C PRO A 252 -26.28 -12.92 19.71
N LYS A 253 -26.16 -12.36 18.49
CA LYS A 253 -25.95 -13.12 17.22
C LYS A 253 -25.91 -12.25 15.94
N GLN A 254 -25.28 -12.85 14.92
CA GLN A 254 -24.81 -12.36 13.63
C GLN A 254 -25.85 -12.44 12.48
N GLN A 255 -25.68 -11.54 11.48
CA GLN A 255 -25.89 -11.66 10.00
C GLN A 255 -27.32 -11.95 9.43
N PRO A 256 -27.63 -11.73 8.12
CA PRO A 256 -26.82 -11.29 6.95
C PRO A 256 -27.45 -10.21 6.01
N LEU A 257 -26.64 -9.82 5.02
CA LEU A 257 -26.92 -9.39 3.63
C LEU A 257 -28.38 -9.45 3.10
N LYS A 258 -28.81 -8.38 2.42
CA LYS A 258 -29.87 -8.41 1.40
C LYS A 258 -29.34 -7.83 0.09
N THR A 259 -29.36 -8.69 -0.93
CA THR A 259 -29.18 -8.39 -2.36
C THR A 259 -30.55 -8.45 -3.03
N ASP A 260 -30.62 -7.85 -4.22
CA ASP A 260 -31.64 -7.98 -5.27
C ASP A 260 -32.89 -7.07 -5.20
N ASP A 261 -32.98 -6.14 -6.15
CA ASP A 261 -33.89 -6.31 -7.29
C ASP A 261 -33.69 -5.15 -8.29
N ASN A 262 -33.07 -5.44 -9.44
CA ASN A 262 -33.23 -4.57 -10.60
C ASN A 262 -33.14 -5.35 -11.92
N ASN A 263 -34.18 -5.14 -12.72
CA ASN A 263 -34.23 -5.24 -14.17
C ASN A 263 -34.57 -6.61 -14.81
N LYS A 264 -35.88 -6.89 -14.87
CA LYS A 264 -36.50 -7.79 -15.85
C LYS A 264 -37.56 -7.02 -16.63
N GLN A 265 -37.16 -6.30 -17.68
CA GLN A 265 -38.10 -5.83 -18.70
C GLN A 265 -37.43 -5.76 -20.08
N LYS A 266 -37.30 -6.93 -20.70
CA LYS A 266 -37.30 -7.13 -22.15
C LYS A 266 -38.50 -8.00 -22.48
N ASP A 267 -39.06 -7.80 -23.67
CA ASP A 267 -40.17 -8.50 -24.32
C ASP A 267 -41.57 -7.91 -24.12
N SER A 268 -41.87 -6.84 -24.87
CA SER A 268 -43.21 -6.66 -25.48
C SER A 268 -43.25 -5.54 -26.54
N GLU A 269 -42.47 -5.59 -27.62
CA GLU A 269 -42.76 -4.72 -28.78
C GLU A 269 -42.03 -5.13 -30.08
N ARG A 270 -42.56 -6.13 -30.80
CA ARG A 270 -42.55 -6.15 -32.28
C ARG A 270 -43.45 -7.25 -32.85
N LYS A 271 -44.75 -7.05 -32.75
CA LYS A 271 -45.74 -7.70 -33.63
C LYS A 271 -46.94 -6.75 -33.77
N ARG A 272 -46.84 -5.86 -34.74
CA ARG A 272 -47.92 -5.33 -35.60
C ARG A 272 -47.30 -4.40 -36.63
#